data_AF-A0A226QQS1-F1
#
_entry.id   AF-A0A226QQS1-F1
#
_cell.length_a   1.000
_cell.length_b   1.000
_cell.length_c   1.000
_cell.angle_alpha   90.00
_cell.angle_beta   90.00
_cell.angle_gamma   90.00
#
_symmetry.space_group_name_H-M   'P 1'
#
loop_
_entity.id
_entity.type
_entity.pdbx_description
1 polymer ?
#
loop_
_entity_poly.entity_id
_entity_poly.type
_entity_poly.pdbx_seq_one_letter_code
_entity_poly.pdbx_strand_id
1 'polypeptide(L)' 'MDEYLYYTKAFIGILQSSLSEEELERSKKAGLEMLEAITKISEKYQLSILEMLNTTLGIHEAILETAQEQLDK' A
#
# COMPACT_ATOMS: atom_id res chain seq x y z
N MET A 1 -3.74 11.25 18.18
CA MET A 1 -4.14 10.35 17.07
C MET A 1 -4.60 11.16 15.87
N ASP A 2 -5.38 12.23 16.07
CA ASP A 2 -5.82 13.13 15.00
C ASP A 2 -4.70 13.90 14.31
N GLU A 3 -3.71 14.43 15.04
CA GLU A 3 -2.55 15.09 14.43
C GLU A 3 -1.74 14.13 13.55
N TYR A 4 -1.50 12.90 14.03
CA TYR A 4 -0.82 11.87 13.25
C TYR A 4 -1.58 11.57 11.95
N LEU A 5 -2.90 11.33 12.04
CA LEU A 5 -3.74 11.09 10.88
C LEU A 5 -3.76 12.30 9.93
N TYR A 6 -3.76 13.52 10.47
CA TYR A 6 -3.68 14.76 9.69
C TYR A 6 -2.38 14.84 8.90
N TYR A 7 -1.23 14.62 9.55
CA TYR A 7 0.07 14.62 8.88
C TYR A 7 0.20 13.51 7.85
N THR A 8 -0.31 12.30 8.13
CA THR A 8 -0.33 11.21 7.15
C THR A 8 -1.17 11.56 5.92
N LYS A 9 -2.36 12.15 6.10
CA LYS A 9 -3.21 12.60 4.99
C LYS A 9 -2.55 13.69 4.18
N ALA A 10 -1.89 14.65 4.83
CA ALA A 10 -1.15 15.72 4.15
C ALA A 10 0.01 15.14 3.30
N PHE A 11 0.77 14.20 3.86
CA PHE A 11 1.86 13.54 3.14
C PHE A 11 1.37 12.74 1.94
N ILE A 12 0.29 11.97 2.09
CA ILE A 12 -0.36 11.26 0.99
C ILE A 12 -0.84 12.25 -0.07
N GLY A 13 -1.43 13.38 0.33
CA GLY A 13 -1.87 14.42 -0.59
C GLY A 13 -0.71 15.02 -1.41
N ILE A 14 0.44 15.24 -0.80
CA ILE A 14 1.65 15.70 -1.49
C ILE A 14 2.11 14.65 -2.51
N LEU A 15 2.19 13.38 -2.13
CA LEU A 15 2.56 12.30 -3.05
C LEU A 15 1.59 12.20 -4.23
N GLN A 16 0.28 12.24 -3.96
CA GLN A 16 -0.75 12.22 -4.99
C GLN A 16 -0.66 13.42 -5.94
N SER A 17 -0.30 14.60 -5.44
CA SER A 17 -0.15 15.81 -6.26
C SER A 17 1.04 15.75 -7.22
N SER A 18 2.02 14.88 -6.96
CA SER A 18 3.18 14.68 -7.83
C SER A 18 2.95 13.67 -8.96
N LEU A 19 1.81 12.97 -8.95
CA LEU A 19 1.42 12.00 -9.97
C LEU A 19 0.51 12.65 -11.01
N SER A 20 0.64 12.25 -12.28
CA SER A 20 -0.40 12.52 -13.28
C SER A 20 -1.70 11.79 -12.94
N GLU A 21 -2.83 12.23 -13.50
CA GLU A 21 -4.13 11.58 -13.28
C GLU A 21 -4.11 10.09 -13.69
N GLU A 22 -3.41 9.76 -14.76
CA GLU A 22 -3.28 8.38 -15.25
C GLU A 22 -2.44 7.52 -14.28
N GLU A 23 -1.33 8.06 -13.76
CA GLU A 23 -0.50 7.38 -12.76
C GLU A 23 -1.24 7.19 -11.43
N LEU A 24 -2.02 8.19 -11.02
CA LEU A 24 -2.86 8.11 -9.84
C LEU A 24 -3.90 7.01 -9.97
N GLU A 25 -4.56 6.90 -11.13
CA GLU A 25 -5.57 5.87 -11.37
C GLU A 25 -4.96 4.46 -11.39
N ARG A 26 -3.81 4.28 -12.07
CA ARG A 26 -3.06 3.01 -12.02
C ARG A 26 -2.65 2.65 -10.60
N SER A 27 -2.18 3.62 -9.81
CA SER A 27 -1.77 3.42 -8.43
C SER A 27 -2.93 3.04 -7.52
N LYS A 28 -4.10 3.68 -7.70
CA LYS A 28 -5.34 3.32 -6.97
C LYS A 28 -5.77 1.89 -7.27
N LYS A 29 -5.77 1.51 -8.55
CA LYS A 29 -6.12 0.16 -8.97
C LYS A 29 -5.21 -0.88 -8.33
N ALA A 30 -3.90 -0.66 -8.38
CA ALA A 30 -2.93 -1.54 -7.72
C ALA A 30 -3.18 -1.64 -6.20
N GLY A 31 -3.43 -0.51 -5.53
CA GLY A 31 -3.75 -0.49 -4.10
C GLY A 31 -5.02 -1.28 -3.74
N LEU A 32 -6.05 -1.24 -4.59
CA LEU A 32 -7.28 -2.02 -4.40
C LEU A 32 -7.05 -3.53 -4.58
N GLU A 33 -6.30 -3.92 -5.61
CA GLU A 33 -5.93 -5.33 -5.85
C GLU A 33 -5.12 -5.90 -4.67
N MET A 34 -4.21 -5.11 -4.11
CA MET A 34 -3.45 -5.48 -2.91
C MET A 34 -4.34 -5.64 -1.68
N LEU A 35 -5.26 -4.69 -1.44
CA LEU A 35 -6.19 -4.77 -0.32
C LEU A 35 -7.08 -6.01 -0.43
N GLU A 36 -7.56 -6.33 -1.63
CA GLU A 36 -8.36 -7.53 -1.88
C GLU A 36 -7.54 -8.80 -1.58
N ALA A 37 -6.29 -8.86 -2.02
CA ALA A 37 -5.40 -10.00 -1.75
C ALA A 37 -5.14 -10.17 -0.25
N ILE A 38 -4.81 -9.09 0.47
CA ILE A 38 -4.59 -9.10 1.92
C ILE A 38 -5.85 -9.54 2.65
N THR A 39 -7.01 -9.03 2.25
CA THR A 39 -8.30 -9.38 2.86
C THR A 39 -8.59 -10.86 2.71
N LYS A 40 -8.43 -11.42 1.50
CA LYS A 40 -8.62 -12.87 1.25
C LYS A 40 -7.68 -13.74 2.09
N ILE A 41 -6.41 -13.34 2.24
CA ILE A 41 -5.45 -14.06 3.09
C ILE A 41 -5.87 -13.96 4.56
N SER A 42 -6.22 -12.76 5.00
CA SER A 42 -6.62 -12.48 6.38
C SER A 42 -7.85 -13.29 6.79
N GLU A 43 -8.87 -13.34 5.93
CA GLU A 43 -10.09 -14.12 6.15
C GLU A 43 -9.81 -15.63 6.12
N LYS A 44 -9.04 -16.11 5.13
CA LYS A 44 -8.73 -17.53 4.97
C LYS A 44 -8.00 -18.11 6.19
N TYR A 45 -7.05 -17.35 6.75
CA TYR A 45 -6.23 -17.80 7.87
C TYR A 45 -6.67 -17.25 9.23
N GLN A 46 -7.77 -16.47 9.27
CA GLN A 46 -8.27 -15.80 10.47
C GLN A 46 -7.17 -15.03 11.21
N LEU A 47 -6.39 -14.25 10.46
CA LEU A 47 -5.25 -13.53 11.00
C LEU A 47 -5.68 -12.55 12.09
N SER A 48 -4.92 -12.51 13.19
CA SER A 48 -5.01 -11.45 14.17
C SER A 48 -4.55 -10.11 13.58
N ILE A 49 -4.87 -9.00 14.25
CA ILE A 49 -4.47 -7.65 13.82
C ILE A 49 -2.95 -7.56 13.60
N LEU A 50 -2.15 -8.19 14.46
CA LEU A 50 -0.69 -8.19 14.33
C LEU A 50 -0.24 -8.96 13.08
N GLU A 51 -0.84 -10.11 12.81
CA GLU A 51 -0.52 -10.93 11.63
C GLU A 51 -0.98 -10.26 10.34
N MET A 52 -2.12 -9.57 10.35
CA MET A 52 -2.58 -8.74 9.24
C MET A 52 -1.61 -7.59 8.94
N LEU A 53 -1.13 -6.89 9.97
CA LEU A 53 -0.13 -5.83 9.83
C LEU A 53 1.17 -6.38 9.24
N ASN A 54 1.68 -7.50 9.78
CA ASN A 54 2.90 -8.13 9.27
C ASN A 54 2.73 -8.60 7.82
N THR A 55 1.57 -9.17 7.47
CA THR A 55 1.26 -9.60 6.09
C THR A 55 1.24 -8.40 5.14
N THR A 56 0.65 -7.29 5.57
CA THR A 56 0.58 -6.03 4.80
C THR A 56 1.99 -5.47 4.56
N LEU A 57 2.82 -5.44 5.61
CA LEU A 57 4.21 -4.98 5.51
C LEU A 57 5.04 -5.86 4.58
N GLY A 58 4.94 -7.19 4.69
CA GLY A 58 5.67 -8.11 3.81
C GLY A 58 5.26 -7.98 2.34
N ILE A 59 3.99 -7.71 2.05
CA ILE A 59 3.53 -7.43 0.69
C ILE A 59 4.08 -6.09 0.18
N HIS A 60 4.10 -5.05 1.03
CA HIS A 60 4.70 -3.76 0.66
C HIS A 60 6.21 -3.88 0.39
N GLU A 61 6.93 -4.65 1.21
CA GLU A 61 8.36 -4.93 1.02
C GLU A 61 8.61 -5.60 -0.34
N ALA A 62 7.90 -6.69 -0.67
CA ALA A 62 8.05 -7.39 -1.94
C ALA A 62 7.77 -6.49 -3.17
N ILE A 63 6.82 -5.55 -3.05
CA ILE A 63 6.54 -4.57 -4.11
C ILE A 63 7.69 -3.58 -4.26
N LEU A 64 8.24 -3.09 -3.16
CA LEU A 64 9.37 -2.17 -3.19
C LEU A 64 10.61 -2.84 -3.76
N GLU A 65 10.88 -4.10 -3.38
CA GLU A 65 11.97 -4.89 -3.98
C GLU A 65 11.77 -5.06 -5.48
N THR A 66 10.56 -5.44 -5.91
CA THR A 66 10.25 -5.58 -7.34
C THR A 66 10.42 -4.26 -8.09
N ALA A 67 9.98 -3.14 -7.50
CA ALA A 67 10.13 -1.82 -8.10
C ALA A 67 11.60 -1.39 -8.18
N GLN A 68 12.37 -1.63 -7.12
CA GLN A 68 13.81 -1.39 -7.07
C GLN A 68 14.53 -2.17 -8.17
N GLU A 69 14.24 -3.46 -8.34
CA GLU A 69 14.80 -4.29 -9.41
C GLU A 69 14.47 -3.80 -10.83
N GLN A 70 13.36 -3.08 -11.02
CA GLN A 70 13.00 -2.48 -12.30
C GLN A 70 13.68 -1.13 -12.52
N LEU A 71 13.97 -0.37 -11.46
CA LEU A 71 14.68 0.90 -11.53
C LEU A 71 16.19 0.71 -11.73
N ASP A 72 16.75 -0.37 -11.20
CA ASP A 72 18.17 -0.71 -11.30
C ASP A 72 18.53 -1.41 -12.64
N LYS A 73 17.57 -1.59 -13.55
CA LYS A 73 17.74 -2.13 -14.91
C LYS A 73 17.71 -1.04 -15.97
#